data_AF-A0A7X9E3K5-F1
#
_entry.id   AF-A0A7X9E3K5-F1
#
_cell.length_a   1.000
_cell.length_b   1.000
_cell.length_c   1.000
_cell.angle_alpha   90.00
_cell.angle_beta   90.00
_cell.angle_gamma   90.00
#
_symmetry.space_group_name_H-M   'P 1'
#
loop_
_entity.id
_entity.type
_entity.pdbx_description
1 polymer ?
#
loop_
_entity_poly.entity_id
_entity_poly.type
_entity_poly.pdbx_seq_one_letter_code
_entity_poly.pdbx_strand_id
1 'polypeptide(L)'
;MKINRLFTVSGKDPLESIEFVKRTSEIKNPDGSIVFRMEDVFVPKEWSQVATDVLAQKYFRKAGVPRLLRKIKEDNVPRWLQPSAPDTKTLEELPEKDRFGSETDARQVFHRLAGTWTYWGWKAGYFDSEDDAKAFYDEHMYMLASQFSAPNSPQWFNTGLNWAYGINGPSQGHYYVNYETGQLTFSEDAYTHPQPHACFIQSIKDDLVNEGGIMDLWVREARLFKYGSGTGTNFSDIRGINEPLSGGGKSSGLMSFLKIGDRSAGAIKSGGTTRRAAKMVTLDIDHPDIEEYINWKVVEEQKVAALVAGSKLCNLHLNNIMKACFAEHPENDRFNKRTNPHLRKAILEARKVSVPENYIERVIKLARLGFKSIEFPVYDTDWNSEAYATVAGQNSNNSVRVTNEFMQAVLNDSDWNLYWRVEKSKAAKENRKPKPCKTLPAKKLWDEISFAAWSSADPGLQFDSTINEWHTCKASGPIRASNPCSEYMFLDDTACNLASLNLVKFYNDDTQQFNIEAYRHATRLWTIVLEISVLMAQYPSKEIALKSYEYRTLGLGYANLGSLLMRQGI
;
A
#
# COMPACT_ATOMS: atom_id res chain seq x y z
N MET A 1 17.79 -29.15 5.66
CA MET A 1 18.87 -28.21 6.02
C MET A 1 19.13 -28.25 7.51
N LYS A 2 20.40 -28.33 7.89
CA LYS A 2 20.86 -28.13 9.27
C LYS A 2 20.72 -26.67 9.71
N ILE A 3 20.16 -26.47 10.90
CA ILE A 3 19.93 -25.17 11.52
C ILE A 3 20.73 -25.10 12.83
N ASN A 4 21.74 -24.23 12.86
CA ASN A 4 22.50 -23.96 14.07
C ASN A 4 21.71 -23.01 14.97
N ARG A 5 21.97 -23.05 16.27
CA ARG A 5 21.44 -22.08 17.25
C ARG A 5 22.53 -21.07 17.57
N LEU A 6 22.15 -19.80 17.67
CA LEU A 6 23.04 -18.71 18.07
C LEU A 6 22.43 -17.87 19.19
N PHE A 7 21.14 -17.55 19.08
CA PHE A 7 20.46 -16.74 20.08
C PHE A 7 19.75 -17.56 21.16
N THR A 8 19.48 -18.84 20.88
CA THR A 8 18.69 -19.72 21.74
C THR A 8 19.47 -20.95 22.19
N VAL A 9 18.97 -21.62 23.23
CA VAL A 9 19.56 -22.85 23.77
C VAL A 9 18.54 -23.98 23.64
N SER A 10 19.01 -25.15 23.16
CA SER A 10 18.14 -26.31 22.97
C SER A 10 17.44 -26.72 24.27
N GLY A 11 16.13 -27.00 24.19
CA GLY A 11 15.31 -27.45 25.31
C GLY A 11 14.87 -26.36 26.29
N LYS A 12 15.30 -25.10 26.11
CA LYS A 12 14.85 -23.94 26.89
C LYS A 12 13.77 -23.16 26.14
N ASP A 13 12.95 -22.42 26.88
CA ASP A 13 12.00 -21.48 26.26
C ASP A 13 12.82 -20.39 25.53
N PRO A 14 12.62 -20.18 24.20
CA PRO A 14 13.34 -19.16 23.44
C PRO A 14 13.15 -17.74 23.97
N LEU A 15 12.10 -17.50 24.78
CA LEU A 15 11.79 -16.20 25.37
C LEU A 15 12.16 -16.11 26.86
N GLU A 16 12.78 -17.14 27.46
CA GLU A 16 13.11 -17.18 28.90
C GLU A 16 13.92 -15.96 29.37
N SER A 17 14.82 -15.46 28.51
CA SER A 17 15.68 -14.31 28.79
C SER A 17 15.01 -12.94 28.63
N ILE A 18 13.74 -12.89 28.18
CA ILE A 18 13.02 -11.66 27.86
C ILE A 18 11.90 -11.45 28.87
N GLU A 19 11.99 -10.38 29.65
CA GLU A 19 10.92 -9.98 30.57
C GLU A 19 9.73 -9.39 29.78
N PHE A 20 8.52 -9.90 30.03
CA PHE A 20 7.28 -9.37 29.46
C PHE A 20 6.50 -8.57 30.50
N VAL A 21 5.97 -7.41 30.08
CA VAL A 21 5.19 -6.51 30.92
C VAL A 21 3.85 -6.19 30.28
N LYS A 22 2.87 -5.87 31.11
CA LYS A 22 1.57 -5.34 30.67
C LYS A 22 1.68 -3.85 30.39
N ARG A 23 1.09 -3.41 29.28
CA ARG A 23 0.94 -2.00 28.92
C ARG A 23 -0.45 -1.73 28.38
N THR A 24 -0.87 -0.46 28.44
CA THR A 24 -2.08 0.00 27.76
C THR A 24 -1.67 0.64 26.45
N SER A 25 -2.35 0.27 25.37
CA SER A 25 -2.28 0.98 24.10
C SER A 25 -3.48 1.90 23.97
N GLU A 26 -3.25 3.18 23.68
CA GLU A 26 -4.30 4.19 23.60
C GLU A 26 -4.00 5.21 22.50
N ILE A 27 -4.99 5.54 21.69
CA ILE A 27 -4.94 6.62 20.71
C ILE A 27 -6.05 7.61 21.02
N LYS A 28 -5.67 8.89 21.08
CA LYS A 28 -6.61 9.99 21.25
C LYS A 28 -6.60 10.88 20.01
N ASN A 29 -7.76 11.42 19.69
CA ASN A 29 -7.89 12.55 18.77
C ASN A 29 -7.26 13.81 19.40
N PRO A 30 -6.97 14.85 18.60
CA PRO A 30 -6.49 16.14 19.12
C PRO A 30 -7.43 16.78 20.16
N ASP A 31 -8.72 16.47 20.10
CA ASP A 31 -9.73 16.91 21.08
C ASP A 31 -9.75 16.09 22.38
N GLY A 32 -8.89 15.07 22.49
CA GLY A 32 -8.76 14.19 23.66
C GLY A 32 -9.69 12.97 23.64
N SER A 33 -10.59 12.83 22.67
CA SER A 33 -11.48 11.67 22.56
C SER A 33 -10.71 10.39 22.16
N ILE A 34 -11.06 9.25 22.75
CA ILE A 34 -10.36 7.98 22.52
C ILE A 34 -10.82 7.35 21.20
N VAL A 35 -9.88 7.12 20.29
CA VAL A 35 -10.09 6.44 19.01
C VAL A 35 -9.94 4.93 19.15
N PHE A 36 -8.97 4.51 19.96
CA PHE A 36 -8.66 3.11 20.20
C PHE A 36 -8.05 2.98 21.59
N ARG A 37 -8.47 1.95 22.34
CA ARG A 37 -7.86 1.61 23.62
C ARG A 37 -7.85 0.09 23.78
N MET A 38 -6.72 -0.43 24.23
CA MET A 38 -6.55 -1.84 24.56
C MET A 38 -5.68 -1.94 25.81
N GLU A 39 -6.27 -2.49 26.86
CA GLU A 39 -5.60 -2.70 28.14
C GLU A 39 -4.94 -4.08 28.18
N ASP A 40 -4.02 -4.27 29.12
CA ASP A 40 -3.34 -5.55 29.36
C ASP A 40 -2.61 -6.14 28.13
N VAL A 41 -2.01 -5.29 27.30
CA VAL A 41 -1.18 -5.72 26.17
C VAL A 41 0.17 -6.22 26.70
N PHE A 42 0.46 -7.50 26.51
CA PHE A 42 1.72 -8.11 26.93
C PHE A 42 2.78 -7.98 25.83
N VAL A 43 3.90 -7.32 26.15
CA VAL A 43 5.03 -7.07 25.26
C VAL A 43 6.36 -7.20 26.01
N PRO A 44 7.49 -7.41 25.32
CA PRO A 44 8.80 -7.32 25.93
C PRO A 44 9.01 -5.95 26.60
N LYS A 45 9.61 -5.94 27.79
CA LYS A 45 9.86 -4.74 28.59
C LYS A 45 10.67 -3.67 27.85
N GLU A 46 11.62 -4.11 27.03
CA GLU A 46 12.50 -3.23 26.25
C GLU A 46 11.82 -2.57 25.05
N TRP A 47 10.60 -2.96 24.68
CA TRP A 47 9.89 -2.30 23.58
C TRP A 47 9.53 -0.87 23.95
N SER A 48 9.51 0.03 22.97
CA SER A 48 8.98 1.38 23.17
C SER A 48 7.45 1.37 23.21
N GLN A 49 6.84 2.38 23.83
CA GLN A 49 5.38 2.53 23.82
C GLN A 49 4.83 2.60 22.39
N VAL A 50 5.53 3.30 21.49
CA VAL A 50 5.16 3.37 20.06
C VAL A 50 5.14 1.99 19.40
N ALA A 51 6.11 1.12 19.69
CA ALA A 51 6.12 -0.24 19.17
C ALA A 51 4.95 -1.07 19.72
N THR A 52 4.64 -0.91 21.02
CA THR A 52 3.46 -1.51 21.65
C THR A 52 2.17 -1.05 20.96
N ASP A 53 2.03 0.25 20.71
CA ASP A 53 0.84 0.83 20.09
C ASP A 53 0.65 0.35 18.65
N VAL A 54 1.74 0.31 17.88
CA VAL A 54 1.70 -0.19 16.50
C VAL A 54 1.33 -1.67 16.45
N LEU A 55 1.92 -2.51 17.30
CA LEU A 55 1.57 -3.93 17.39
C LEU A 55 0.10 -4.11 17.75
N ALA A 56 -0.32 -3.48 18.85
CA ALA A 56 -1.68 -3.60 19.35
C ALA A 56 -2.68 -3.10 18.32
N GLN A 57 -2.48 -1.92 17.73
CA GLN A 57 -3.43 -1.32 16.80
C GLN A 57 -3.51 -2.06 15.47
N LYS A 58 -2.35 -2.40 14.89
CA LYS A 58 -2.29 -2.81 13.48
C LYS A 58 -2.11 -4.32 13.29
N TYR A 59 -1.36 -4.98 14.16
CA TYR A 59 -0.90 -6.35 13.92
C TYR A 59 -1.59 -7.41 14.75
N PHE A 60 -2.19 -7.04 15.89
CA PHE A 60 -3.09 -7.94 16.59
C PHE A 60 -4.37 -8.20 15.80
N ARG A 61 -4.69 -9.48 15.64
CA ARG A 61 -5.99 -9.93 15.15
C ARG A 61 -7.06 -9.46 16.14
N LYS A 62 -7.99 -8.64 15.66
CA LYS A 62 -8.98 -7.96 16.49
C LYS A 62 -10.21 -8.79 16.87
N ALA A 63 -10.50 -9.83 16.11
CA ALA A 63 -11.69 -10.64 16.31
C ALA A 63 -11.52 -12.05 15.76
N GLY A 64 -12.29 -12.98 16.31
CA GLY A 64 -12.36 -14.38 15.87
C GLY A 64 -11.22 -15.25 16.39
N VAL A 65 -10.39 -14.76 17.32
CA VAL A 65 -9.37 -15.59 17.98
C VAL A 65 -10.06 -16.45 19.04
N PRO A 66 -10.06 -17.79 18.91
CA PRO A 66 -10.74 -18.67 19.88
C PRO A 66 -10.04 -18.65 21.22
N ARG A 67 -10.82 -18.66 22.32
CA ARG A 67 -10.26 -18.69 23.68
C ARG A 67 -9.64 -20.04 24.02
N LEU A 68 -10.22 -21.11 23.48
CA LEU A 68 -9.80 -22.50 23.67
C LEU A 68 -9.56 -23.15 22.31
N LEU A 69 -8.41 -23.82 22.20
CA LEU A 69 -7.92 -24.41 20.97
C LEU A 69 -7.61 -25.88 21.22
N ARG A 70 -7.80 -26.71 20.19
CA ARG A 70 -7.34 -28.09 20.15
C ARG A 70 -6.40 -28.30 18.96
N LYS A 71 -5.44 -29.20 19.11
CA LYS A 71 -4.54 -29.60 18.02
C LYS A 71 -5.27 -30.50 17.02
N ILE A 72 -5.07 -30.24 15.74
CA ILE A 72 -5.54 -31.08 14.65
C ILE A 72 -4.42 -32.07 14.34
N LYS A 73 -4.72 -33.36 14.51
CA LYS A 73 -3.75 -34.41 14.22
C LYS A 73 -3.51 -34.49 12.71
N GLU A 74 -2.27 -34.29 12.32
CA GLU A 74 -1.78 -34.55 10.97
C GLU A 74 -0.68 -35.60 11.04
N ASP A 75 -0.75 -36.60 10.16
CA ASP A 75 0.27 -37.63 10.06
C ASP A 75 1.59 -37.01 9.57
N ASN A 76 2.71 -37.52 10.07
CA ASN A 76 4.06 -37.03 9.77
C ASN A 76 4.36 -35.57 10.18
N VAL A 77 3.49 -34.94 10.99
CA VAL A 77 3.75 -33.64 11.63
C VAL A 77 3.94 -33.82 13.15
N PRO A 78 5.09 -33.41 13.72
CA PRO A 78 5.34 -33.49 15.16
C PRO A 78 4.24 -32.82 15.98
N ARG A 79 3.90 -33.41 17.12
CA ARG A 79 2.77 -32.96 17.97
C ARG A 79 2.83 -31.47 18.33
N TRP A 80 4.03 -30.92 18.52
CA TRP A 80 4.22 -29.50 18.88
C TRP A 80 3.97 -28.54 17.69
N LEU A 81 4.12 -29.02 16.46
CA LEU A 81 4.02 -28.25 15.21
C LEU A 81 2.66 -28.42 14.51
N GLN A 82 1.79 -29.29 15.03
CA GLN A 82 0.46 -29.50 14.49
C GLN A 82 -0.39 -28.21 14.53
N PRO A 83 -1.23 -27.96 13.50
CA PRO A 83 -2.13 -26.82 13.48
C PRO A 83 -3.18 -26.94 14.59
N SER A 84 -3.79 -25.81 14.92
CA SER A 84 -4.84 -25.71 15.93
C SER A 84 -6.18 -25.31 15.28
N ALA A 85 -7.27 -25.73 15.88
CA ALA A 85 -8.63 -25.28 15.56
C ALA A 85 -9.39 -24.90 16.84
N PRO A 86 -10.50 -24.15 16.74
CA PRO A 86 -11.39 -23.91 17.87
C PRO A 86 -11.83 -25.24 18.49
N ASP A 87 -11.70 -25.38 19.82
CA ASP A 87 -12.27 -26.52 20.52
C ASP A 87 -13.75 -26.28 20.78
N THR A 88 -14.59 -26.49 19.76
CA THR A 88 -16.01 -26.11 19.79
C THR A 88 -16.76 -26.70 20.99
N LYS A 89 -16.42 -27.92 21.41
CA LYS A 89 -17.06 -28.57 22.55
C LYS A 89 -16.80 -27.82 23.85
N THR A 90 -15.54 -27.50 24.15
CA THR A 90 -15.19 -26.78 25.38
C THR A 90 -15.51 -25.28 25.28
N LEU A 91 -15.50 -24.71 24.08
CA LEU A 91 -15.96 -23.34 23.86
C LEU A 91 -17.45 -23.16 24.16
N GLU A 92 -18.28 -24.17 23.87
CA GLU A 92 -19.72 -24.12 24.16
C GLU A 92 -20.02 -24.00 25.67
N GLU A 93 -19.11 -24.48 26.53
CA GLU A 93 -19.18 -24.35 27.99
C GLU A 93 -18.95 -22.91 28.48
N LEU A 94 -18.31 -22.05 27.67
CA LEU A 94 -18.11 -20.64 27.98
C LEU A 94 -19.32 -19.79 27.52
N PRO A 95 -19.61 -18.67 28.21
CA PRO A 95 -20.56 -17.68 27.71
C PRO A 95 -20.18 -17.22 26.30
N GLU A 96 -21.15 -17.02 25.42
CA GLU A 96 -20.93 -16.72 23.99
C GLU A 96 -19.93 -15.57 23.76
N LYS A 97 -20.03 -14.51 24.57
CA LYS A 97 -19.15 -13.34 24.54
C LYS A 97 -17.67 -13.64 24.87
N ASP A 98 -17.38 -14.74 25.56
CA ASP A 98 -16.05 -15.11 26.05
C ASP A 98 -15.40 -16.21 25.19
N ARG A 99 -16.11 -16.71 24.17
CA ARG A 99 -15.63 -17.80 23.28
C ARG A 99 -14.56 -17.33 22.31
N PHE A 100 -14.70 -16.10 21.81
CA PHE A 100 -13.81 -15.51 20.82
C PHE A 100 -13.41 -14.09 21.24
N GLY A 101 -12.18 -13.71 20.93
CA GLY A 101 -11.65 -12.39 21.25
C GLY A 101 -10.60 -11.93 20.24
N SER A 102 -9.63 -11.18 20.76
CA SER A 102 -8.48 -10.64 20.02
C SER A 102 -7.15 -11.21 20.54
N GLU A 103 -6.09 -11.06 19.76
CA GLU A 103 -4.72 -11.21 20.28
C GLU A 103 -4.44 -10.07 21.27
N THR A 104 -3.91 -10.39 22.45
CA THR A 104 -3.56 -9.43 23.51
C THR A 104 -2.10 -9.53 23.94
N ASP A 105 -1.37 -10.49 23.38
CA ASP A 105 -0.02 -10.84 23.79
C ASP A 105 0.88 -10.98 22.55
N ALA A 106 2.01 -10.26 22.54
CA ALA A 106 2.95 -10.30 21.42
C ALA A 106 3.45 -11.72 21.11
N ARG A 107 3.51 -12.60 22.11
CA ARG A 107 3.90 -14.00 21.95
C ARG A 107 2.94 -14.78 21.04
N GLN A 108 1.66 -14.42 21.02
CA GLN A 108 0.68 -15.01 20.11
C GLN A 108 1.04 -14.72 18.64
N VAL A 109 1.44 -13.47 18.37
CA VAL A 109 1.86 -13.04 17.03
C VAL A 109 3.16 -13.73 16.63
N PHE A 110 4.17 -13.75 17.51
CA PHE A 110 5.44 -14.44 17.22
C PHE A 110 5.21 -15.92 16.95
N HIS A 111 4.37 -16.58 17.77
CA HIS A 111 4.03 -17.98 17.63
C HIS A 111 3.37 -18.30 16.30
N ARG A 112 2.34 -17.55 15.89
CA ARG A 112 1.68 -17.84 14.61
C ARG A 112 2.58 -17.59 13.41
N LEU A 113 3.51 -16.63 13.49
CA LEU A 113 4.47 -16.38 12.42
C LEU A 113 5.53 -17.48 12.36
N ALA A 114 6.34 -17.62 13.41
CA ALA A 114 7.44 -18.58 13.46
C ALA A 114 6.92 -20.03 13.31
N GLY A 115 5.80 -20.35 13.96
CA GLY A 115 5.18 -21.67 13.89
C GLY A 115 4.67 -22.02 12.48
N THR A 116 4.04 -21.08 11.78
CA THR A 116 3.56 -21.33 10.41
C THR A 116 4.69 -21.49 9.41
N TRP A 117 5.73 -20.65 9.50
CA TRP A 117 6.92 -20.82 8.66
C TRP A 117 7.58 -22.18 8.93
N THR A 118 7.70 -22.58 10.19
CA THR A 118 8.26 -23.88 10.55
C THR A 118 7.38 -25.03 10.07
N TYR A 119 6.06 -24.92 10.16
CA TYR A 119 5.11 -25.93 9.70
C TYR A 119 5.22 -26.18 8.19
N TRP A 120 5.23 -25.10 7.39
CA TRP A 120 5.39 -25.23 5.94
C TRP A 120 6.79 -25.69 5.54
N GLY A 121 7.84 -25.21 6.22
CA GLY A 121 9.20 -25.71 6.03
C GLY A 121 9.33 -27.20 6.36
N TRP A 122 8.67 -27.67 7.41
CA TRP A 122 8.64 -29.09 7.77
C TRP A 122 7.95 -29.92 6.69
N LYS A 123 6.74 -29.51 6.27
CA LYS A 123 5.98 -30.23 5.24
C LYS A 123 6.70 -30.30 3.91
N ALA A 124 7.43 -29.25 3.54
CA ALA A 124 8.19 -29.20 2.30
C ALA A 124 9.63 -29.77 2.43
N GLY A 125 10.00 -30.36 3.57
CA GLY A 125 11.28 -31.07 3.72
C GLY A 125 12.51 -30.16 3.89
N TYR A 126 12.35 -28.95 4.45
CA TYR A 126 13.44 -27.97 4.59
C TYR A 126 14.41 -28.30 5.72
N PHE A 127 14.03 -29.13 6.68
CA PHE A 127 14.80 -29.42 7.88
C PHE A 127 15.37 -30.84 7.82
N ASP A 128 16.64 -31.03 8.20
CA ASP A 128 17.26 -32.36 8.21
C ASP A 128 16.75 -33.21 9.40
N SER A 129 16.25 -32.56 10.45
CA SER A 129 15.73 -33.20 11.66
C SER A 129 14.65 -32.36 12.35
N GLU A 130 13.93 -32.97 13.32
CA GLU A 130 12.99 -32.23 14.19
C GLU A 130 13.70 -31.18 15.04
N ASP A 131 14.95 -31.44 15.44
CA ASP A 131 15.76 -30.49 16.23
C ASP A 131 16.13 -29.24 15.40
N ASP A 132 16.36 -29.39 14.10
CA ASP A 132 16.56 -28.27 13.19
C ASP A 132 15.29 -27.42 13.04
N ALA A 133 14.12 -28.06 12.95
CA ALA A 133 12.83 -27.37 12.90
C ALA A 133 12.56 -26.60 14.21
N LYS A 134 12.86 -27.21 15.36
CA LYS A 134 12.79 -26.54 16.67
C LYS A 134 13.76 -25.37 16.76
N ALA A 135 15.01 -25.54 16.32
CA ALA A 135 15.99 -24.47 16.29
C ALA A 135 15.52 -23.31 15.42
N PHE A 136 14.96 -23.60 14.25
CA PHE A 136 14.38 -22.57 13.38
C PHE A 136 13.24 -21.82 14.05
N TYR A 137 12.28 -22.53 14.68
CA TYR A 137 11.19 -21.91 15.42
C TYR A 137 11.70 -21.00 16.55
N ASP A 138 12.59 -21.53 17.39
CA ASP A 138 13.12 -20.86 18.58
C ASP A 138 13.90 -19.59 18.22
N GLU A 139 14.80 -19.67 17.24
CA GLU A 139 15.60 -18.52 16.78
C GLU A 139 14.70 -17.40 16.23
N HIS A 140 13.62 -17.72 15.51
CA HIS A 140 12.68 -16.71 15.01
C HIS A 140 11.82 -16.11 16.13
N MET A 141 11.37 -16.91 17.10
CA MET A 141 10.67 -16.40 18.29
C MET A 141 11.53 -15.36 19.00
N TYR A 142 12.80 -15.67 19.23
CA TYR A 142 13.75 -14.75 19.85
C TYR A 142 13.98 -13.50 18.98
N MET A 143 14.28 -13.66 17.68
CA MET A 143 14.58 -12.53 16.79
C MET A 143 13.41 -11.56 16.66
N LEU A 144 12.17 -12.06 16.63
CA LEU A 144 10.96 -11.23 16.61
C LEU A 144 10.77 -10.47 17.93
N ALA A 145 10.90 -11.16 19.07
CA ALA A 145 10.77 -10.54 20.38
C ALA A 145 11.85 -9.49 20.66
N SER A 146 13.10 -9.76 20.27
CA SER A 146 14.25 -8.88 20.45
C SER A 146 14.40 -7.81 19.36
N GLN A 147 13.49 -7.78 18.38
CA GLN A 147 13.46 -6.84 17.25
C GLN A 147 14.73 -6.83 16.38
N PHE A 148 15.36 -8.00 16.19
CA PHE A 148 16.46 -8.19 15.23
C PHE A 148 16.00 -8.02 13.79
N SER A 149 14.71 -8.25 13.54
CA SER A 149 14.15 -8.34 12.21
C SER A 149 12.65 -8.07 12.22
N ALA A 150 12.13 -7.56 11.11
CA ALA A 150 10.70 -7.49 10.88
C ALA A 150 10.38 -7.97 9.45
N PRO A 151 9.43 -8.90 9.27
CA PRO A 151 8.86 -9.16 7.96
C PRO A 151 7.97 -7.99 7.51
N ASN A 152 7.61 -7.98 6.23
CA ASN A 152 6.64 -7.03 5.69
C ASN A 152 5.27 -7.12 6.38
N SER A 153 4.48 -6.05 6.31
CA SER A 153 3.19 -5.97 7.02
C SER A 153 2.18 -7.09 6.69
N PRO A 154 2.01 -7.55 5.43
CA PRO A 154 1.11 -8.68 5.12
C PRO A 154 1.44 -9.98 5.85
N GLN A 155 2.72 -10.25 6.16
CA GLN A 155 3.08 -11.38 7.02
C GLN A 155 2.43 -11.24 8.39
N TRP A 156 2.59 -10.08 9.02
CA TRP A 156 1.96 -9.79 10.30
C TRP A 156 0.45 -9.87 10.23
N PHE A 157 -0.21 -9.50 9.12
CA PHE A 157 -1.67 -9.54 9.04
C PHE A 157 -2.23 -10.95 8.83
N ASN A 158 -1.61 -11.74 7.95
CA ASN A 158 -2.26 -12.91 7.35
C ASN A 158 -1.60 -14.23 7.73
N THR A 159 -0.30 -14.23 8.04
CA THR A 159 0.44 -15.47 8.25
C THR A 159 0.03 -16.14 9.56
N GLY A 160 -0.33 -17.41 9.45
CA GLY A 160 -0.61 -18.28 10.58
C GLY A 160 -1.95 -18.11 11.26
N LEU A 161 -2.87 -17.30 10.71
CA LEU A 161 -4.22 -17.20 11.26
C LEU A 161 -4.94 -18.56 11.21
N ASN A 162 -4.82 -19.29 10.11
CA ASN A 162 -5.37 -20.63 9.98
C ASN A 162 -4.59 -21.64 10.83
N TRP A 163 -3.26 -21.70 10.69
CA TRP A 163 -2.44 -22.67 11.42
C TRP A 163 -2.54 -22.53 12.94
N ALA A 164 -2.51 -21.32 13.49
CA ALA A 164 -2.51 -21.09 14.94
C ALA A 164 -3.91 -21.13 15.57
N TYR A 165 -4.96 -20.79 14.82
CA TYR A 165 -6.30 -20.56 15.39
C TYR A 165 -7.45 -21.27 14.65
N GLY A 166 -7.20 -21.87 13.48
CA GLY A 166 -8.23 -22.38 12.59
C GLY A 166 -9.10 -21.28 11.95
N ILE A 167 -8.65 -20.02 11.96
CA ILE A 167 -9.38 -18.91 11.34
C ILE A 167 -9.34 -19.11 9.82
N ASN A 168 -10.52 -19.08 9.20
CA ASN A 168 -10.65 -19.20 7.75
C ASN A 168 -11.77 -18.31 7.18
N GLY A 169 -11.88 -18.25 5.86
CA GLY A 169 -12.93 -17.53 5.13
C GLY A 169 -13.13 -18.09 3.72
N PRO A 170 -14.21 -17.70 3.02
CA PRO A 170 -14.49 -18.23 1.69
C PRO A 170 -13.45 -17.78 0.66
N SER A 171 -13.23 -18.60 -0.38
CA SER A 171 -12.36 -18.25 -1.51
C SER A 171 -12.69 -16.88 -2.11
N GLN A 172 -11.65 -16.15 -2.53
CA GLN A 172 -11.75 -14.80 -3.09
C GLN A 172 -11.22 -14.70 -4.53
N GLY A 173 -11.00 -15.83 -5.19
CA GLY A 173 -10.47 -15.89 -6.55
C GLY A 173 -8.95 -15.87 -6.62
N HIS A 174 -8.29 -16.54 -5.68
CA HIS A 174 -6.84 -16.65 -5.59
C HIS A 174 -6.36 -18.03 -6.06
N TYR A 175 -5.08 -18.12 -6.41
CA TYR A 175 -4.41 -19.32 -6.90
C TYR A 175 -3.09 -19.54 -6.16
N TYR A 176 -2.65 -20.79 -6.09
CA TYR A 176 -1.31 -21.16 -5.61
C TYR A 176 -0.76 -22.29 -6.47
N VAL A 177 0.55 -22.54 -6.40
CA VAL A 177 1.14 -23.74 -6.98
C VAL A 177 1.32 -24.75 -5.86
N ASN A 178 0.75 -25.94 -6.02
CA ASN A 178 0.95 -27.01 -5.06
C ASN A 178 2.42 -27.46 -5.11
N TYR A 179 3.14 -27.36 -4.00
CA TYR A 179 4.58 -27.62 -3.94
C TYR A 179 4.96 -29.09 -4.16
N GLU A 180 4.03 -30.02 -3.93
CA GLU A 180 4.26 -31.46 -4.12
C GLU A 180 4.08 -31.86 -5.59
N THR A 181 3.04 -31.34 -6.24
CA THR A 181 2.68 -31.70 -7.62
C THR A 181 3.24 -30.74 -8.67
N GLY A 182 3.64 -29.53 -8.26
CA GLY A 182 4.00 -28.43 -9.16
C GLY A 182 2.82 -27.86 -9.95
N GLN A 183 1.58 -28.23 -9.62
CA GLN A 183 0.40 -27.82 -10.38
C GLN A 183 -0.24 -26.55 -9.84
N LEU A 184 -0.59 -25.65 -10.76
CA LEU A 184 -1.39 -24.48 -10.46
C LEU A 184 -2.80 -24.89 -10.01
N THR A 185 -3.19 -24.42 -8.83
CA THR A 185 -4.41 -24.84 -8.13
C THR A 185 -5.20 -23.62 -7.67
N PHE A 186 -6.53 -23.72 -7.74
CA PHE A 186 -7.43 -22.70 -7.21
C PHE A 186 -7.51 -22.79 -5.68
N SER A 187 -7.50 -21.66 -5.00
CA SER A 187 -7.58 -21.61 -3.54
C SER A 187 -9.02 -21.79 -3.09
N GLU A 188 -9.29 -22.83 -2.31
CA GLU A 188 -10.65 -23.14 -1.83
C GLU A 188 -11.10 -22.20 -0.70
N ASP A 189 -10.15 -21.52 -0.05
CA ASP A 189 -10.40 -20.64 1.09
C ASP A 189 -9.43 -19.44 1.15
N ALA A 190 -9.58 -18.62 2.19
CA ALA A 190 -8.86 -17.35 2.34
C ALA A 190 -7.55 -17.42 3.15
N TYR A 191 -7.29 -18.47 3.94
CA TYR A 191 -6.21 -18.44 4.94
C TYR A 191 -5.41 -19.73 5.12
N THR A 192 -5.82 -20.87 4.54
CA THR A 192 -4.98 -22.10 4.55
C THR A 192 -3.66 -21.82 3.84
N HIS A 193 -3.74 -21.15 2.69
CA HIS A 193 -2.61 -20.46 2.07
C HIS A 193 -2.74 -18.96 2.37
N PRO A 194 -1.82 -18.31 3.11
CA PRO A 194 -1.92 -16.87 3.37
C PRO A 194 -1.56 -16.03 2.12
N GLN A 195 -1.86 -14.72 2.15
CA GLN A 195 -1.24 -13.72 1.26
C GLN A 195 -0.16 -12.92 2.03
N PRO A 196 1.09 -13.42 2.11
CA PRO A 196 2.16 -12.81 2.90
C PRO A 196 3.04 -11.82 2.11
N HIS A 197 2.79 -11.65 0.81
CA HIS A 197 3.63 -10.79 -0.04
C HIS A 197 3.17 -9.34 0.05
N ALA A 198 4.11 -8.39 0.03
CA ALA A 198 3.77 -6.96 0.10
C ALA A 198 3.79 -6.28 -1.25
N CYS A 199 4.53 -6.82 -2.21
CA CYS A 199 4.87 -6.13 -3.43
C CYS A 199 4.49 -6.99 -4.63
N PHE A 200 3.73 -6.42 -5.55
CA PHE A 200 3.27 -7.08 -6.76
C PHE A 200 3.54 -6.18 -7.96
N ILE A 201 3.90 -6.80 -9.08
CA ILE A 201 3.93 -6.17 -10.39
C ILE A 201 2.88 -6.86 -11.24
N GLN A 202 2.02 -6.10 -11.91
CA GLN A 202 0.95 -6.63 -12.73
C GLN A 202 1.02 -6.06 -14.14
N SER A 203 0.83 -6.92 -15.13
CA SER A 203 0.62 -6.50 -16.51
C SER A 203 -0.82 -6.03 -16.74
N ILE A 204 -0.97 -5.23 -17.79
CA ILE A 204 -2.25 -4.77 -18.31
C ILE A 204 -2.22 -4.81 -19.83
N LYS A 205 -3.32 -5.26 -20.43
CA LYS A 205 -3.54 -5.21 -21.88
C LYS A 205 -4.50 -4.08 -22.21
N ASP A 206 -4.36 -3.52 -23.41
CA ASP A 206 -5.29 -2.53 -23.97
C ASP A 206 -6.60 -3.18 -24.44
N ASP A 207 -7.31 -3.76 -23.46
CA ASP A 207 -8.60 -4.41 -23.54
C ASP A 207 -9.45 -3.96 -22.35
N LEU A 208 -10.74 -3.71 -22.57
CA LEU A 208 -11.59 -3.14 -21.52
C LEU A 208 -12.01 -4.16 -20.46
N VAL A 209 -12.43 -5.37 -20.85
CA VAL A 209 -13.22 -6.27 -19.96
C VAL A 209 -12.73 -7.72 -19.90
N ASN A 210 -11.86 -8.15 -20.80
CA ASN A 210 -11.36 -9.52 -20.82
C ASN A 210 -10.26 -9.73 -19.77
N GLU A 211 -9.91 -11.00 -19.53
CA GLU A 211 -8.83 -11.40 -18.61
C GLU A 211 -7.50 -10.71 -18.98
N GLY A 212 -6.87 -10.03 -18.00
CA GLY A 212 -5.69 -9.20 -18.22
C GLY A 212 -5.97 -7.80 -18.79
N GLY A 213 -7.23 -7.42 -19.01
CA GLY A 213 -7.64 -6.07 -19.41
C GLY A 213 -7.74 -5.08 -18.25
N ILE A 214 -8.25 -3.88 -18.54
CA ILE A 214 -8.34 -2.73 -17.64
C ILE A 214 -9.24 -3.02 -16.44
N MET A 215 -10.48 -3.50 -16.67
CA MET A 215 -11.42 -3.74 -15.56
C MET A 215 -11.01 -4.95 -14.71
N ASP A 216 -10.41 -5.97 -15.33
CA ASP A 216 -9.86 -7.12 -14.61
C ASP A 216 -8.68 -6.72 -13.71
N LEU A 217 -7.80 -5.81 -14.14
CA LEU A 217 -6.74 -5.26 -13.27
C LEU A 217 -7.33 -4.68 -11.98
N TRP A 218 -8.40 -3.88 -12.05
CA TRP A 218 -9.02 -3.30 -10.84
C TRP A 218 -9.55 -4.36 -9.89
N VAL A 219 -10.09 -5.48 -10.41
CA VAL A 219 -10.51 -6.62 -9.58
C VAL A 219 -9.32 -7.29 -8.91
N ARG A 220 -8.23 -7.53 -9.66
CA ARG A 220 -7.00 -8.12 -9.11
C ARG A 220 -6.35 -7.21 -8.06
N GLU A 221 -6.32 -5.90 -8.29
CA GLU A 221 -5.83 -4.92 -7.32
C GLU A 221 -6.68 -4.89 -6.05
N ALA A 222 -8.01 -4.95 -6.18
CA ALA A 222 -8.90 -5.00 -5.03
C ALA A 222 -8.64 -6.24 -4.15
N ARG A 223 -8.37 -7.40 -4.78
CA ARG A 223 -7.94 -8.61 -4.06
C ARG A 223 -6.64 -8.36 -3.29
N LEU A 224 -5.65 -7.71 -3.90
CA LEU A 224 -4.38 -7.39 -3.25
C LEU A 224 -4.54 -6.42 -2.06
N PHE A 225 -5.26 -5.32 -2.27
CA PHE A 225 -5.47 -4.29 -1.25
C PHE A 225 -6.24 -4.82 -0.05
N LYS A 226 -7.21 -5.72 -0.25
CA LYS A 226 -7.95 -6.36 0.84
C LYS A 226 -7.04 -7.02 1.88
N TYR A 227 -5.95 -7.64 1.45
CA TYR A 227 -4.99 -8.34 2.31
C TYR A 227 -3.74 -7.50 2.66
N GLY A 228 -3.73 -6.21 2.29
CA GLY A 228 -2.70 -5.26 2.71
C GLY A 228 -1.45 -5.22 1.82
N SER A 229 -1.54 -5.76 0.61
CA SER A 229 -0.44 -5.74 -0.37
C SER A 229 -0.56 -4.54 -1.29
N GLY A 230 0.57 -4.07 -1.80
CA GLY A 230 0.65 -3.02 -2.81
C GLY A 230 1.02 -3.57 -4.18
N THR A 231 0.71 -2.82 -5.22
CA THR A 231 0.86 -3.25 -6.62
C THR A 231 1.37 -2.13 -7.50
N GLY A 232 2.12 -2.47 -8.54
CA GLY A 232 2.46 -1.53 -9.60
C GLY A 232 2.24 -2.08 -11.00
N THR A 233 1.97 -1.18 -11.93
CA THR A 233 1.64 -1.50 -13.31
C THR A 233 2.16 -0.40 -14.23
N ASN A 234 2.75 -0.82 -15.34
CA ASN A 234 3.08 0.09 -16.43
C ASN A 234 1.87 0.18 -17.38
N PHE A 235 1.31 1.38 -17.51
CA PHE A 235 0.12 1.64 -18.31
C PHE A 235 0.45 2.04 -19.75
N SER A 236 1.71 1.97 -20.16
CA SER A 236 2.17 2.45 -21.46
C SER A 236 1.58 1.71 -22.65
N ASP A 237 1.05 0.50 -22.45
CA ASP A 237 0.41 -0.25 -23.53
C ASP A 237 -1.04 0.23 -23.79
N ILE A 238 -1.66 0.96 -22.85
CA ILE A 238 -3.00 1.52 -23.01
C ILE A 238 -2.97 2.64 -24.05
N ARG A 239 -3.94 2.65 -24.96
CA ARG A 239 -4.00 3.67 -26.02
C ARG A 239 -4.30 5.07 -25.45
N GLY A 240 -3.65 6.07 -26.03
CA GLY A 240 -3.81 7.47 -25.66
C GLY A 240 -5.15 8.08 -26.07
N ILE A 241 -5.38 9.32 -25.66
CA ILE A 241 -6.58 10.06 -26.01
C ILE A 241 -6.66 10.24 -27.54
N ASN A 242 -7.87 10.18 -28.09
CA ASN A 242 -8.15 10.31 -29.53
C ASN A 242 -7.63 9.20 -30.44
N GLU A 243 -6.96 8.16 -29.93
CA GLU A 243 -6.59 7.00 -30.74
C GLU A 243 -7.84 6.26 -31.28
N PRO A 244 -7.80 5.73 -32.52
CA PRO A 244 -8.95 5.07 -33.13
C PRO A 244 -9.33 3.77 -32.42
N LEU A 245 -10.63 3.49 -32.36
CA LEU A 245 -11.18 2.22 -31.86
C LEU A 245 -11.61 1.32 -33.02
N SER A 246 -11.54 -0.01 -32.83
CA SER A 246 -11.91 -1.00 -33.84
C SER A 246 -13.39 -0.95 -34.21
N GLY A 247 -14.28 -0.65 -33.24
CA GLY A 247 -15.72 -0.48 -33.46
C GLY A 247 -16.14 0.89 -34.00
N GLY A 248 -15.18 1.76 -34.35
CA GLY A 248 -15.42 3.16 -34.66
C GLY A 248 -15.38 4.06 -33.41
N GLY A 249 -15.15 5.36 -33.63
CA GLY A 249 -14.95 6.33 -32.54
C GLY A 249 -13.50 6.46 -32.10
N LYS A 250 -13.30 7.08 -30.93
CA LYS A 250 -12.01 7.49 -30.39
C LYS A 250 -11.88 7.09 -28.92
N SER A 251 -10.67 6.77 -28.50
CA SER A 251 -10.34 6.47 -27.10
C SER A 251 -10.55 7.67 -26.18
N SER A 252 -11.04 7.39 -24.97
CA SER A 252 -11.11 8.36 -23.84
C SER A 252 -9.75 8.66 -23.22
N GLY A 253 -8.69 8.00 -23.67
CA GLY A 253 -7.31 8.17 -23.20
C GLY A 253 -7.01 7.49 -21.87
N LEU A 254 -5.72 7.38 -21.58
CA LEU A 254 -5.20 6.69 -20.40
C LEU A 254 -5.68 7.38 -19.11
N MET A 255 -5.65 8.71 -19.08
CA MET A 255 -5.93 9.51 -17.89
C MET A 255 -7.35 9.28 -17.34
N SER A 256 -8.32 8.96 -18.20
CA SER A 256 -9.68 8.61 -17.80
C SER A 256 -9.72 7.34 -16.96
N PHE A 257 -8.95 6.31 -17.34
CA PHE A 257 -8.89 5.04 -16.60
C PHE A 257 -8.05 5.15 -15.32
N LEU A 258 -6.98 5.96 -15.34
CA LEU A 258 -6.19 6.22 -14.13
C LEU A 258 -7.03 6.88 -13.02
N LYS A 259 -7.95 7.78 -13.39
CA LYS A 259 -8.91 8.38 -12.44
C LYS A 259 -9.86 7.35 -11.83
N ILE A 260 -10.28 6.33 -12.58
CA ILE A 260 -11.09 5.21 -12.04
C ILE A 260 -10.26 4.39 -11.06
N GLY A 261 -9.03 4.02 -11.43
CA GLY A 261 -8.11 3.27 -10.59
C GLY A 261 -7.78 3.98 -9.27
N ASP A 262 -7.52 5.28 -9.34
CA ASP A 262 -7.29 6.13 -8.16
C ASP A 262 -8.46 6.09 -7.18
N ARG A 263 -9.70 6.22 -7.69
CA ARG A 263 -10.91 6.11 -6.85
C ARG A 263 -11.11 4.71 -6.27
N SER A 264 -10.83 3.68 -7.05
CA SER A 264 -10.89 2.29 -6.58
C SER A 264 -9.92 2.06 -5.43
N ALA A 265 -8.66 2.49 -5.57
CA ALA A 265 -7.64 2.39 -4.54
C ALA A 265 -8.04 3.14 -3.26
N GLY A 266 -8.54 4.38 -3.38
CA GLY A 266 -8.98 5.18 -2.24
C GLY A 266 -10.17 4.60 -1.47
N ALA A 267 -11.02 3.80 -2.13
CA ALA A 267 -12.19 3.17 -1.51
C ALA A 267 -11.85 1.91 -0.68
N ILE A 268 -10.71 1.27 -0.92
CA ILE A 268 -10.37 -0.03 -0.33
C ILE A 268 -9.39 0.15 0.84
N LYS A 269 -9.75 -0.41 2.00
CA LYS A 269 -8.90 -0.48 3.21
C LYS A 269 -8.62 -1.94 3.57
N SER A 270 -7.39 -2.25 3.97
CA SER A 270 -6.97 -3.64 4.17
C SER A 270 -7.40 -4.24 5.52
N GLY A 271 -7.92 -5.47 5.51
CA GLY A 271 -7.82 -6.44 6.62
C GLY A 271 -8.33 -6.03 8.01
N GLY A 272 -9.25 -5.07 8.13
CA GLY A 272 -9.69 -4.56 9.44
C GLY A 272 -8.72 -3.58 10.10
N THR A 273 -7.76 -3.05 9.35
CA THR A 273 -6.83 -1.98 9.76
C THR A 273 -7.10 -0.70 8.96
N THR A 274 -6.51 0.43 9.36
CA THR A 274 -6.63 1.73 8.68
C THR A 274 -5.66 1.92 7.51
N ARG A 275 -4.95 0.87 7.05
CA ARG A 275 -3.95 1.00 5.98
C ARG A 275 -4.63 1.22 4.62
N ARG A 276 -4.24 2.32 3.95
CA ARG A 276 -4.65 2.67 2.58
C ARG A 276 -4.02 1.72 1.55
N ALA A 277 -4.70 1.54 0.42
CA ALA A 277 -4.12 0.90 -0.75
C ALA A 277 -2.83 1.60 -1.17
N ALA A 278 -1.87 0.84 -1.69
CA ALA A 278 -0.60 1.35 -2.20
C ALA A 278 -0.44 0.93 -3.66
N LYS A 279 -0.36 1.90 -4.55
CA LYS A 279 -0.34 1.69 -6.00
C LYS A 279 0.81 2.46 -6.66
N MET A 280 1.54 1.83 -7.57
CA MET A 280 2.43 2.50 -8.53
C MET A 280 1.75 2.53 -9.90
N VAL A 281 1.63 3.74 -10.47
CA VAL A 281 1.28 3.94 -11.87
C VAL A 281 2.54 4.34 -12.59
N THR A 282 2.91 3.61 -13.64
CA THR A 282 4.09 3.90 -14.43
C THR A 282 3.74 4.21 -15.88
N LEU A 283 4.42 5.19 -16.48
CA LEU A 283 4.23 5.58 -17.88
C LEU A 283 5.57 5.85 -18.57
N ASP A 284 5.76 5.31 -19.76
CA ASP A 284 6.94 5.49 -20.59
C ASP A 284 6.91 6.90 -21.21
N ILE A 285 8.08 7.54 -21.27
CA ILE A 285 8.27 8.92 -21.73
C ILE A 285 7.84 9.17 -23.19
N ASP A 286 7.61 8.12 -23.98
CA ASP A 286 7.15 8.20 -25.38
C ASP A 286 5.62 8.12 -25.53
N HIS A 287 4.88 8.05 -24.42
CA HIS A 287 3.43 7.92 -24.43
C HIS A 287 2.74 9.21 -24.91
N PRO A 288 1.68 9.14 -25.74
CA PRO A 288 0.98 10.33 -26.26
C PRO A 288 0.36 11.20 -25.16
N ASP A 289 -0.07 10.59 -24.04
CA ASP A 289 -0.67 11.30 -22.90
C ASP A 289 0.37 11.74 -21.83
N ILE A 290 1.67 11.69 -22.15
CA ILE A 290 2.75 11.91 -21.15
C ILE A 290 2.74 13.31 -20.52
N GLU A 291 2.45 14.37 -21.28
CA GLU A 291 2.39 15.74 -20.75
C GLU A 291 1.26 15.89 -19.71
N GLU A 292 0.07 15.32 -19.96
CA GLU A 292 -1.03 15.35 -18.99
C GLU A 292 -0.69 14.52 -17.75
N TYR A 293 -0.04 13.37 -17.94
CA TYR A 293 0.38 12.49 -16.85
C TYR A 293 1.41 13.17 -15.93
N ILE A 294 2.45 13.81 -16.49
CA ILE A 294 3.48 14.53 -15.72
C ILE A 294 2.84 15.63 -14.87
N ASN A 295 1.96 16.43 -15.45
CA ASN A 295 1.36 17.58 -14.79
C ASN A 295 0.13 17.22 -13.92
N TRP A 296 -0.26 15.94 -13.85
CA TRP A 296 -1.53 15.52 -13.27
C TRP A 296 -1.68 15.97 -11.81
N LYS A 297 -0.73 15.61 -10.94
CA LYS A 297 -0.80 15.94 -9.50
C LYS A 297 -0.68 17.44 -9.25
N VAL A 298 0.17 18.14 -9.99
CA VAL A 298 0.30 19.62 -9.92
C VAL A 298 -1.05 20.29 -10.15
N VAL A 299 -1.77 19.89 -11.19
CA VAL A 299 -3.08 20.45 -11.52
C VAL A 299 -4.13 20.09 -10.46
N GLU A 300 -4.07 18.89 -9.88
CA GLU A 300 -4.99 18.48 -8.80
C GLU A 300 -4.72 19.25 -7.49
N GLU A 301 -3.46 19.55 -7.15
CA GLU A 301 -3.12 20.40 -6.00
C GLU A 301 -3.58 21.85 -6.19
N GLN A 302 -3.48 22.39 -7.40
CA GLN A 302 -4.02 23.72 -7.73
C GLN A 302 -5.55 23.77 -7.52
N LYS A 303 -6.26 22.67 -7.80
CA LYS A 303 -7.70 22.56 -7.50
C LYS A 303 -7.96 22.56 -6.01
N VAL A 304 -7.16 21.84 -5.21
CA VAL A 304 -7.27 21.88 -3.74
C VAL A 304 -7.09 23.30 -3.21
N ALA A 305 -6.06 24.01 -3.67
CA ALA A 305 -5.82 25.40 -3.30
C ALA A 305 -7.03 26.30 -3.63
N ALA A 306 -7.61 26.13 -4.82
CA ALA A 306 -8.80 26.86 -5.25
C ALA A 306 -10.04 26.53 -4.39
N LEU A 307 -10.25 25.25 -4.03
CA LEU A 307 -11.35 24.81 -3.16
C LEU A 307 -11.22 25.38 -1.74
N VAL A 308 -10.02 25.35 -1.17
CA VAL A 308 -9.74 25.89 0.17
C VAL A 308 -9.92 27.40 0.21
N ALA A 309 -9.35 28.12 -0.77
CA ALA A 309 -9.51 29.57 -0.85
C ALA A 309 -10.98 29.96 -1.09
N GLY A 310 -11.64 29.32 -2.06
CA GLY A 310 -13.03 29.57 -2.42
C GLY A 310 -14.01 29.29 -1.28
N SER A 311 -13.84 28.18 -0.55
CA SER A 311 -14.70 27.84 0.58
C SER A 311 -14.60 28.84 1.74
N LYS A 312 -13.38 29.26 2.09
CA LYS A 312 -13.14 30.30 3.12
C LYS A 312 -13.78 31.65 2.72
N LEU A 313 -13.59 32.07 1.47
CA LEU A 313 -14.18 33.31 0.94
C LEU A 313 -15.71 33.24 0.91
N CYS A 314 -16.29 32.12 0.45
CA CYS A 314 -17.73 31.92 0.46
C CYS A 314 -18.28 32.00 1.89
N ASN A 315 -17.70 31.26 2.84
CA ASN A 315 -18.15 31.28 4.23
C ASN A 315 -18.11 32.69 4.84
N LEU A 316 -17.03 33.43 4.63
CA LEU A 316 -16.87 34.80 5.13
C LEU A 316 -17.88 35.76 4.51
N HIS A 317 -17.92 35.86 3.18
CA HIS A 317 -18.72 36.87 2.49
C HIS A 317 -20.22 36.60 2.56
N LEU A 318 -20.63 35.33 2.54
CA LEU A 318 -22.03 34.98 2.71
C LEU A 318 -22.52 35.28 4.14
N ASN A 319 -21.71 35.03 5.17
CA ASN A 319 -22.05 35.47 6.53
C ASN A 319 -22.05 37.00 6.68
N ASN A 320 -21.21 37.72 5.94
CA ASN A 320 -21.26 39.19 5.91
C ASN A 320 -22.55 39.71 5.25
N ILE A 321 -23.01 39.07 4.17
CA ILE A 321 -24.32 39.36 3.56
C ILE A 321 -25.45 39.11 4.57
N MET A 322 -25.40 37.96 5.26
CA MET A 322 -26.38 37.60 6.28
C MET A 322 -26.43 38.68 7.40
N LYS A 323 -25.27 39.07 7.95
CA LYS A 323 -25.18 40.15 8.94
C LYS A 323 -25.73 41.47 8.39
N ALA A 324 -25.44 41.82 7.14
CA ALA A 324 -25.91 43.06 6.52
C ALA A 324 -27.44 43.11 6.32
N CYS A 325 -28.11 41.95 6.20
CA CYS A 325 -29.56 41.87 6.20
C CYS A 325 -30.21 42.22 7.55
N PHE A 326 -29.45 42.15 8.66
CA PHE A 326 -29.95 42.46 10.01
C PHE A 326 -29.29 43.70 10.64
N ALA A 327 -28.39 44.37 9.92
CA ALA A 327 -27.83 45.65 10.33
C ALA A 327 -28.92 46.73 10.34
N GLU A 328 -28.78 47.73 11.21
CA GLU A 328 -29.70 48.87 11.25
C GLU A 328 -29.68 49.63 9.91
N HIS A 329 -30.87 49.99 9.41
CA HIS A 329 -31.01 50.83 8.22
C HIS A 329 -32.28 51.69 8.31
N PRO A 330 -32.31 52.85 7.64
CA PRO A 330 -33.40 53.82 7.76
C PRO A 330 -34.73 53.41 7.09
N GLU A 331 -34.73 52.44 6.18
CA GLU A 331 -35.94 52.03 5.43
C GLU A 331 -36.64 50.78 6.01
N ASN A 332 -37.87 50.44 5.58
CA ASN A 332 -38.62 49.29 6.11
C ASN A 332 -38.26 47.92 5.48
N ASP A 333 -37.52 47.87 4.37
CA ASP A 333 -37.15 46.61 3.68
C ASP A 333 -35.66 46.29 3.80
N ARG A 334 -35.32 45.58 4.89
CA ARG A 334 -33.96 45.13 5.21
C ARG A 334 -33.33 44.19 4.19
N PHE A 335 -34.13 43.58 3.32
CA PHE A 335 -33.70 42.56 2.37
C PHE A 335 -33.65 43.08 0.93
N ASN A 336 -33.87 44.38 0.72
CA ASN A 336 -33.83 44.99 -0.60
C ASN A 336 -32.42 45.52 -0.90
N LYS A 337 -31.84 44.98 -1.97
CA LYS A 337 -30.46 45.24 -2.40
C LYS A 337 -30.25 46.67 -2.92
N ARG A 338 -31.32 47.37 -3.29
CA ARG A 338 -31.25 48.75 -3.81
C ARG A 338 -31.25 49.75 -2.66
N THR A 339 -32.06 49.49 -1.64
CA THR A 339 -32.34 50.43 -0.56
C THR A 339 -31.53 50.19 0.70
N ASN A 340 -31.11 48.96 0.99
CA ASN A 340 -30.19 48.67 2.10
C ASN A 340 -28.73 48.86 1.64
N PRO A 341 -28.03 49.95 2.05
CA PRO A 341 -26.66 50.23 1.61
C PRO A 341 -25.65 49.23 2.18
N HIS A 342 -25.87 48.70 3.39
CA HIS A 342 -25.02 47.67 4.00
C HIS A 342 -25.09 46.38 3.20
N LEU A 343 -26.30 45.94 2.85
CA LEU A 343 -26.52 44.75 2.03
C LEU A 343 -25.93 44.93 0.63
N ARG A 344 -26.15 46.09 0.00
CA ARG A 344 -25.57 46.40 -1.32
C ARG A 344 -24.04 46.32 -1.29
N LYS A 345 -23.40 46.91 -0.27
CA LYS A 345 -21.94 46.84 -0.08
C LYS A 345 -21.47 45.41 0.10
N ALA A 346 -22.10 44.63 0.98
CA ALA A 346 -21.73 43.24 1.22
C ALA A 346 -21.83 42.37 -0.05
N ILE A 347 -22.88 42.58 -0.87
CA ILE A 347 -23.04 41.90 -2.17
C ILE A 347 -21.93 42.28 -3.15
N LEU A 348 -21.58 43.56 -3.23
CA LEU A 348 -20.49 44.02 -4.10
C LEU A 348 -19.14 43.39 -3.69
N GLU A 349 -18.85 43.34 -2.39
CA GLU A 349 -17.63 42.68 -1.89
C GLU A 349 -17.63 41.17 -2.15
N ALA A 350 -18.77 40.49 -2.01
CA ALA A 350 -18.89 39.06 -2.34
C ALA A 350 -18.65 38.79 -3.84
N ARG A 351 -19.16 39.66 -4.72
CA ARG A 351 -18.96 39.55 -6.18
C ARG A 351 -17.52 39.80 -6.59
N LYS A 352 -16.80 40.72 -5.91
CA LYS A 352 -15.37 40.97 -6.18
C LYS A 352 -14.50 39.73 -6.00
N VAL A 353 -14.92 38.81 -5.13
CA VAL A 353 -14.21 37.56 -4.85
C VAL A 353 -14.90 36.34 -5.48
N SER A 354 -15.73 36.55 -6.50
CA SER A 354 -16.37 35.49 -7.29
C SER A 354 -17.33 34.56 -6.53
N VAL A 355 -17.97 35.03 -5.44
CA VAL A 355 -19.07 34.28 -4.82
C VAL A 355 -20.21 34.12 -5.83
N PRO A 356 -20.70 32.89 -6.10
CA PRO A 356 -21.75 32.68 -7.09
C PRO A 356 -23.07 33.37 -6.73
N GLU A 357 -23.73 33.97 -7.71
CA GLU A 357 -24.94 34.78 -7.50
C GLU A 357 -26.09 33.96 -6.87
N ASN A 358 -26.22 32.68 -7.22
CA ASN A 358 -27.24 31.81 -6.63
C ASN A 358 -27.10 31.65 -5.11
N TYR A 359 -25.87 31.65 -4.57
CA TYR A 359 -25.61 31.62 -3.13
C TYR A 359 -25.96 32.96 -2.47
N ILE A 360 -25.62 34.08 -3.10
CA ILE A 360 -25.99 35.43 -2.62
C ILE A 360 -27.51 35.53 -2.47
N GLU A 361 -28.26 35.15 -3.51
CA GLU A 361 -29.73 35.13 -3.47
C GLU A 361 -30.28 34.20 -2.39
N ARG A 362 -29.69 33.00 -2.26
CA ARG A 362 -30.11 32.00 -1.27
C ARG A 362 -29.93 32.52 0.16
N VAL A 363 -28.82 33.20 0.46
CA VAL A 363 -28.57 33.79 1.79
C VAL A 363 -29.59 34.86 2.13
N ILE A 364 -29.92 35.75 1.20
CA ILE A 364 -30.93 36.78 1.43
C ILE A 364 -32.30 36.15 1.68
N LYS A 365 -32.65 35.08 0.94
CA LYS A 365 -33.88 34.32 1.19
C LYS A 365 -33.88 33.66 2.57
N LEU A 366 -32.76 33.06 3.00
CA LEU A 366 -32.63 32.50 4.35
C LEU A 366 -32.75 33.59 5.43
N ALA A 367 -32.17 34.76 5.21
CA ALA A 367 -32.32 35.90 6.11
C ALA A 367 -33.80 36.32 6.27
N ARG A 368 -34.57 36.30 5.17
CA ARG A 368 -36.04 36.56 5.20
C ARG A 368 -36.80 35.53 6.03
N LEU A 369 -36.32 34.28 6.09
CA LEU A 369 -36.89 33.22 6.91
C LEU A 369 -36.43 33.29 8.37
N GLY A 370 -35.59 34.26 8.75
CA GLY A 370 -35.18 34.51 10.12
C GLY A 370 -33.84 33.87 10.53
N PHE A 371 -33.14 33.18 9.63
CA PHE A 371 -31.78 32.70 9.89
C PHE A 371 -30.82 33.88 10.06
N LYS A 372 -29.89 33.83 11.03
CA LYS A 372 -28.93 34.91 11.33
C LYS A 372 -27.48 34.59 11.01
N SER A 373 -27.20 33.34 10.65
CA SER A 373 -25.90 32.85 10.20
C SER A 373 -26.13 31.78 9.15
N ILE A 374 -25.09 31.49 8.38
CA ILE A 374 -25.04 30.28 7.58
C ILE A 374 -23.78 29.49 7.92
N GLU A 375 -23.87 28.19 7.75
CA GLU A 375 -22.71 27.31 7.75
C GLU A 375 -22.40 26.96 6.29
N PHE A 376 -21.25 27.41 5.81
CA PHE A 376 -20.70 26.99 4.52
C PHE A 376 -19.46 26.16 4.82
N PRO A 377 -19.37 24.89 4.35
CA PRO A 377 -18.23 24.04 4.63
C PRO A 377 -16.92 24.73 4.28
N VAL A 378 -15.98 24.75 5.22
CA VAL A 378 -14.64 25.31 5.02
C VAL A 378 -13.65 24.16 4.91
N TYR A 379 -12.90 24.14 3.82
CA TYR A 379 -11.88 23.13 3.60
C TYR A 379 -10.51 23.62 4.05
N ASP A 380 -9.59 22.67 4.25
CA ASP A 380 -8.18 22.92 4.55
C ASP A 380 -7.24 22.09 3.65
N THR A 381 -5.95 22.36 3.81
CA THR A 381 -4.87 21.75 3.02
C THR A 381 -4.23 20.57 3.73
N ASP A 382 -4.84 19.99 4.78
CA ASP A 382 -4.37 18.72 5.31
C ASP A 382 -4.58 17.64 4.25
N TRP A 383 -3.57 16.81 4.02
CA TRP A 383 -3.61 15.73 3.03
C TRP A 383 -4.68 14.65 3.34
N ASN A 384 -5.25 14.63 4.54
CA ASN A 384 -6.40 13.79 4.90
C ASN A 384 -7.74 14.55 4.84
N SER A 385 -7.74 15.80 4.37
CA SER A 385 -8.95 16.64 4.32
C SER A 385 -9.91 16.20 3.22
N GLU A 386 -11.16 16.64 3.35
CA GLU A 386 -12.18 16.42 2.32
C GLU A 386 -11.77 17.02 0.97
N ALA A 387 -11.01 18.13 0.95
CA ALA A 387 -10.56 18.73 -0.31
C ALA A 387 -9.63 17.76 -1.07
N TYR A 388 -8.62 17.19 -0.40
CA TYR A 388 -7.76 16.18 -1.01
C TYR A 388 -8.54 14.91 -1.40
N ALA A 389 -9.54 14.52 -0.61
CA ALA A 389 -10.41 13.40 -0.95
C ALA A 389 -11.26 13.65 -2.22
N THR A 390 -11.47 14.89 -2.66
CA THR A 390 -12.28 15.21 -3.86
C THR A 390 -11.48 15.33 -5.15
N VAL A 391 -10.16 15.45 -5.10
CA VAL A 391 -9.29 15.50 -6.29
C VAL A 391 -8.76 14.11 -6.67
N ALA A 392 -8.23 13.99 -7.88
CA ALA A 392 -7.74 12.71 -8.39
C ALA A 392 -6.21 12.54 -8.22
N GLY A 393 -5.73 11.31 -8.41
CA GLY A 393 -4.32 10.96 -8.44
C GLY A 393 -3.64 10.95 -7.08
N GLN A 394 -4.41 10.94 -5.98
CA GLN A 394 -3.88 11.00 -4.61
C GLN A 394 -3.62 9.61 -3.99
N ASN A 395 -4.13 8.54 -4.62
CA ASN A 395 -4.07 7.16 -4.11
C ASN A 395 -3.05 6.30 -4.89
N SER A 396 -2.15 6.94 -5.64
CA SER A 396 -1.02 6.29 -6.28
C SER A 396 0.26 7.12 -6.20
N ASN A 397 1.38 6.42 -6.20
CA ASN A 397 2.66 6.98 -6.63
C ASN A 397 2.69 6.93 -8.17
N ASN A 398 3.20 8.00 -8.78
CA ASN A 398 3.33 8.12 -10.22
C ASN A 398 4.81 8.14 -10.58
N SER A 399 5.21 7.42 -11.62
CA SER A 399 6.58 7.46 -12.12
C SER A 399 6.64 7.45 -13.63
N VAL A 400 7.54 8.28 -14.16
CA VAL A 400 7.87 8.30 -15.57
C VAL A 400 9.06 7.40 -15.82
N ARG A 401 8.97 6.57 -16.85
CA ARG A 401 10.06 5.72 -17.32
C ARG A 401 10.81 6.40 -18.44
N VAL A 402 12.09 6.66 -18.19
CA VAL A 402 13.00 7.31 -19.14
C VAL A 402 14.06 6.33 -19.62
N THR A 403 14.43 6.42 -20.89
CA THR A 403 15.49 5.60 -21.49
C THR A 403 16.80 6.39 -21.58
N ASN A 404 17.91 5.70 -21.81
CA ASN A 404 19.20 6.34 -22.08
C ASN A 404 19.10 7.29 -23.29
N GLU A 405 18.35 6.92 -24.33
CA GLU A 405 18.14 7.75 -25.53
C GLU A 405 17.41 9.05 -25.21
N PHE A 406 16.40 9.01 -24.34
CA PHE A 406 15.73 10.24 -23.89
C PHE A 406 16.71 11.15 -23.14
N MET A 407 17.50 10.60 -22.22
CA MET A 407 18.50 11.37 -21.49
C MET A 407 19.55 11.99 -22.42
N GLN A 408 19.98 11.26 -23.46
CA GLN A 408 20.86 11.80 -24.49
C GLN A 408 20.18 12.90 -25.31
N ALA A 409 18.90 12.77 -25.64
CA ALA A 409 18.15 13.82 -26.32
C ALA A 409 18.05 15.09 -25.47
N VAL A 410 17.87 14.97 -24.14
CA VAL A 410 17.89 16.10 -23.20
C VAL A 410 19.26 16.79 -23.20
N LEU A 411 20.35 16.02 -23.08
CA LEU A 411 21.72 16.57 -23.05
C LEU A 411 22.10 17.27 -24.36
N ASN A 412 21.61 16.76 -25.49
CA ASN A 412 21.90 17.28 -26.83
C ASN A 412 20.89 18.32 -27.32
N ASP A 413 19.96 18.76 -26.48
CA ASP A 413 18.87 19.70 -26.83
C ASP A 413 18.10 19.30 -28.10
N SER A 414 17.85 18.00 -28.23
CA SER A 414 17.20 17.39 -29.39
C SER A 414 15.70 17.18 -29.18
N ASP A 415 15.00 16.88 -30.27
CA ASP A 415 13.58 16.52 -30.23
C ASP A 415 13.33 15.11 -29.70
N TRP A 416 12.17 14.93 -29.09
CA TRP A 416 11.61 13.67 -28.61
C TRP A 416 10.25 13.40 -29.23
N ASN A 417 10.02 12.14 -29.61
CA ASN A 417 8.83 11.73 -30.35
C ASN A 417 7.86 10.95 -29.44
N LEU A 418 6.58 11.30 -29.53
CA LEU A 418 5.48 10.58 -28.89
C LEU A 418 4.75 9.73 -29.93
N TYR A 419 4.30 8.54 -29.52
CA TYR A 419 3.74 7.54 -30.43
C TYR A 419 2.44 6.93 -29.91
N TRP A 420 1.39 7.04 -30.73
CA TRP A 420 0.17 6.25 -30.55
C TRP A 420 0.46 4.75 -30.49
N ARG A 421 -0.23 4.05 -29.58
CA ARG A 421 -0.01 2.61 -29.34
C ARG A 421 -0.55 1.76 -30.47
N VAL A 422 -1.65 2.19 -31.09
CA VAL A 422 -2.17 1.59 -32.32
C VAL A 422 -1.16 1.73 -33.48
N GLU A 423 -0.47 2.86 -33.58
CA GLU A 423 0.54 3.09 -34.62
C GLU A 423 1.81 2.29 -34.37
N LYS A 424 2.30 2.17 -33.12
CA LYS A 424 3.40 1.25 -32.78
C LYS A 424 3.07 -0.19 -33.18
N SER A 425 1.86 -0.64 -32.85
CA SER A 425 1.37 -1.99 -33.17
C SER A 425 1.25 -2.21 -34.70
N LYS A 426 0.74 -1.22 -35.43
CA LYS A 426 0.62 -1.28 -36.90
C LYS A 426 2.00 -1.29 -37.57
N ALA A 427 2.89 -0.40 -37.15
CA ALA A 427 4.24 -0.30 -37.68
C ALA A 427 5.04 -1.59 -37.49
N ALA A 428 4.91 -2.24 -36.33
CA ALA A 428 5.52 -3.54 -36.06
C ALA A 428 5.02 -4.64 -37.00
N LYS A 429 3.69 -4.72 -37.24
CA LYS A 429 3.10 -5.68 -38.20
C LYS A 429 3.55 -5.43 -39.64
N GLU A 430 3.77 -4.17 -40.01
CA GLU A 430 4.23 -3.74 -41.32
C GLU A 430 5.77 -3.72 -41.45
N ASN A 431 6.49 -4.16 -40.40
CA ASN A 431 7.96 -4.13 -40.30
C ASN A 431 8.59 -2.77 -40.68
N ARG A 432 8.00 -1.68 -40.19
CA ARG A 432 8.46 -0.31 -40.41
C ARG A 432 8.62 0.45 -39.09
N LYS A 433 9.28 1.61 -39.16
CA LYS A 433 9.33 2.54 -38.03
C LYS A 433 7.94 3.19 -37.80
N PRO A 434 7.50 3.36 -36.53
CA PRO A 434 6.27 4.07 -36.22
C PRO A 434 6.41 5.56 -36.57
N LYS A 435 5.32 6.16 -37.04
CA LYS A 435 5.27 7.60 -37.25
C LYS A 435 4.89 8.31 -35.94
N PRO A 436 5.59 9.38 -35.54
CA PRO A 436 5.22 10.13 -34.35
C PRO A 436 3.87 10.80 -34.54
N CYS A 437 3.05 10.81 -33.49
CA CYS A 437 1.84 11.62 -33.46
C CYS A 437 2.12 13.05 -32.98
N LYS A 438 3.20 13.24 -32.21
CA LYS A 438 3.68 14.54 -31.73
C LYS A 438 5.19 14.48 -31.52
N THR A 439 5.86 15.61 -31.75
CA THR A 439 7.29 15.79 -31.50
C THR A 439 7.47 17.03 -30.61
N LEU A 440 8.33 16.93 -29.60
CA LEU A 440 8.54 17.93 -28.56
C LEU A 440 10.03 18.09 -28.28
N PRO A 441 10.54 19.28 -27.89
CA PRO A 441 11.89 19.40 -27.38
C PRO A 441 12.08 18.54 -26.12
N ALA A 442 13.07 17.65 -26.10
CA ALA A 442 13.29 16.73 -24.98
C ALA A 442 13.54 17.49 -23.66
N LYS A 443 14.31 18.58 -23.73
CA LYS A 443 14.62 19.44 -22.59
C LYS A 443 13.37 20.07 -21.97
N LYS A 444 12.40 20.48 -22.80
CA LYS A 444 11.12 21.02 -22.31
C LYS A 444 10.38 19.97 -21.48
N LEU A 445 10.32 18.72 -21.97
CA LEU A 445 9.64 17.64 -21.25
C LEU A 445 10.37 17.28 -19.94
N TRP A 446 11.70 17.35 -19.93
CA TRP A 446 12.50 17.19 -18.71
C TRP A 446 12.28 18.32 -17.69
N ASP A 447 12.17 19.56 -18.15
CA ASP A 447 11.87 20.71 -17.29
C ASP A 447 10.45 20.58 -16.69
N GLU A 448 9.48 20.09 -17.46
CA GLU A 448 8.12 19.80 -16.95
C GLU A 448 8.14 18.70 -15.88
N ILE A 449 8.90 17.61 -16.07
CA ILE A 449 9.08 16.56 -15.04
C ILE A 449 9.69 17.16 -13.77
N SER A 450 10.76 17.94 -13.92
CA SER A 450 11.48 18.55 -12.80
C SER A 450 10.59 19.52 -12.02
N PHE A 451 9.82 20.35 -12.72
CA PHE A 451 8.87 21.26 -12.12
C PHE A 451 7.74 20.52 -11.39
N ALA A 452 7.18 19.48 -12.00
CA ALA A 452 6.12 18.69 -11.38
C ALA A 452 6.60 17.98 -10.11
N ALA A 453 7.77 17.35 -10.15
CA ALA A 453 8.39 16.70 -9.00
C ALA A 453 8.71 17.71 -7.88
N TRP A 454 9.21 18.91 -8.21
CA TRP A 454 9.40 19.97 -7.21
C TRP A 454 8.08 20.46 -6.62
N SER A 455 7.05 20.61 -7.45
CA SER A 455 5.76 21.17 -7.02
C SER A 455 4.94 20.20 -6.19
N SER A 456 4.97 18.89 -6.50
CA SER A 456 4.01 17.90 -5.98
C SER A 456 4.65 16.58 -5.52
N ALA A 457 5.99 16.48 -5.50
CA ALA A 457 6.76 15.26 -5.24
C ALA A 457 6.57 14.11 -6.26
N ASP A 458 5.82 14.36 -7.34
CA ASP A 458 5.54 13.40 -8.42
C ASP A 458 5.60 14.09 -9.80
N PRO A 459 5.89 13.35 -10.89
CA PRO A 459 6.19 11.92 -10.88
C PRO A 459 7.64 11.64 -10.45
N GLY A 460 7.86 10.47 -9.86
CA GLY A 460 9.19 9.89 -9.71
C GLY A 460 9.79 9.47 -11.05
N LEU A 461 11.05 9.03 -11.03
CA LEU A 461 11.77 8.58 -12.22
C LEU A 461 12.17 7.11 -12.10
N GLN A 462 12.02 6.39 -13.21
CA GLN A 462 12.54 5.04 -13.39
C GLN A 462 13.39 4.99 -14.66
N PHE A 463 14.65 4.59 -14.53
CA PHE A 463 15.58 4.51 -15.65
C PHE A 463 15.45 3.15 -16.35
N ASP A 464 14.56 3.06 -17.35
CA ASP A 464 14.19 1.81 -18.03
C ASP A 464 15.40 1.05 -18.57
N SER A 465 16.29 1.76 -19.28
CA SER A 465 17.49 1.17 -19.87
C SER A 465 18.40 0.58 -18.79
N THR A 466 18.72 1.35 -17.73
CA THR A 466 19.55 0.88 -16.62
C THR A 466 18.92 -0.32 -15.90
N ILE A 467 17.61 -0.27 -15.62
CA ILE A 467 16.91 -1.39 -14.98
C ILE A 467 17.06 -2.68 -15.81
N ASN A 468 16.89 -2.60 -17.13
CA ASN A 468 17.00 -3.74 -18.03
C ASN A 468 18.45 -4.16 -18.32
N GLU A 469 19.42 -3.26 -18.21
CA GLU A 469 20.86 -3.58 -18.30
C GLU A 469 21.30 -4.52 -17.16
N TRP A 470 20.77 -4.32 -15.95
CA TRP A 470 21.06 -5.13 -14.77
C TRP A 470 20.09 -6.30 -14.56
N HIS A 471 19.13 -6.49 -15.46
CA HIS A 471 18.15 -7.57 -15.33
C HIS A 471 18.82 -8.95 -15.40
N THR A 472 18.56 -9.78 -14.40
CA THR A 472 19.13 -11.13 -14.25
C THR A 472 18.39 -12.22 -15.04
N CYS A 473 17.19 -11.94 -15.59
CA CYS A 473 16.36 -12.90 -16.31
C CYS A 473 15.91 -12.41 -17.70
N LYS A 474 16.80 -11.71 -18.44
CA LYS A 474 16.46 -11.05 -19.73
C LYS A 474 15.77 -11.92 -20.77
N ALA A 475 16.07 -13.23 -20.79
CA ALA A 475 15.43 -14.18 -21.71
C ALA A 475 13.92 -14.33 -21.47
N SER A 476 13.44 -14.03 -20.26
CA SER A 476 12.04 -14.15 -19.85
C SER A 476 11.20 -12.92 -20.17
N GLY A 477 11.81 -11.84 -20.65
CA GLY A 477 11.15 -10.60 -21.03
C GLY A 477 11.76 -9.37 -20.35
N PRO A 478 11.32 -8.16 -20.73
CA PRO A 478 11.78 -6.93 -20.11
C PRO A 478 11.09 -6.69 -18.76
N ILE A 479 11.79 -6.00 -17.86
CA ILE A 479 11.19 -5.37 -16.68
C ILE A 479 10.46 -4.11 -17.15
N ARG A 480 9.16 -4.02 -16.88
CA ARG A 480 8.31 -2.92 -17.36
C ARG A 480 7.84 -1.99 -16.26
N ALA A 481 7.78 -2.46 -15.03
CA ALA A 481 7.24 -1.71 -13.90
C ALA A 481 8.01 -2.02 -12.61
N SER A 482 7.63 -1.33 -11.55
CA SER A 482 8.04 -1.64 -10.17
C SER A 482 6.81 -1.81 -9.29
N ASN A 483 7.01 -2.26 -8.06
CA ASN A 483 6.01 -2.14 -7.00
C ASN A 483 5.83 -0.66 -6.54
N PRO A 484 4.91 -0.35 -5.59
CA PRO A 484 4.64 1.00 -5.09
C PRO A 484 5.84 1.86 -4.67
N CYS A 485 6.90 1.26 -4.11
CA CYS A 485 8.04 2.00 -3.57
C CYS A 485 9.30 1.89 -4.43
N SER A 486 9.21 1.30 -5.62
CA SER A 486 10.30 1.18 -6.61
C SER A 486 11.55 0.41 -6.16
N GLU A 487 11.45 -0.41 -5.12
CA GLU A 487 12.52 -1.30 -4.64
C GLU A 487 12.49 -2.70 -5.26
N TYR A 488 11.34 -3.12 -5.79
CA TYR A 488 11.18 -4.40 -6.48
C TYR A 488 11.06 -4.17 -8.00
N MET A 489 12.11 -4.57 -8.72
CA MET A 489 12.24 -4.45 -10.18
C MET A 489 12.38 -5.85 -10.78
N PHE A 490 11.28 -6.39 -11.29
CA PHE A 490 11.25 -7.73 -11.87
C PHE A 490 10.17 -7.84 -12.95
N LEU A 491 10.01 -9.04 -13.51
CA LEU A 491 9.04 -9.32 -14.57
C LEU A 491 7.61 -9.00 -14.13
N ASP A 492 6.77 -8.61 -15.09
CA ASP A 492 5.34 -8.45 -14.83
C ASP A 492 4.70 -9.74 -14.34
N ASP A 493 3.61 -9.58 -13.59
CA ASP A 493 2.84 -10.66 -12.97
C ASP A 493 3.70 -11.49 -12.02
N THR A 494 4.42 -10.81 -11.13
CA THR A 494 5.23 -11.44 -10.09
C THR A 494 5.03 -10.75 -8.75
N ALA A 495 5.33 -11.47 -7.67
CA ALA A 495 5.26 -10.95 -6.32
C ALA A 495 6.60 -11.11 -5.61
N CYS A 496 6.87 -10.18 -4.69
CA CYS A 496 8.02 -10.21 -3.81
C CYS A 496 7.57 -10.11 -2.35
N ASN A 497 8.17 -10.96 -1.52
CA ASN A 497 8.06 -10.86 -0.08
C ASN A 497 9.33 -10.25 0.49
N LEU A 498 9.15 -9.49 1.57
CA LEU A 498 10.19 -8.64 2.11
C LEU A 498 10.37 -8.90 3.60
N ALA A 499 11.61 -8.75 4.05
CA ALA A 499 11.96 -8.65 5.46
C ALA A 499 13.12 -7.67 5.60
N SER A 500 13.28 -7.10 6.79
CA SER A 500 14.38 -6.17 7.08
C SER A 500 15.07 -6.55 8.37
N LEU A 501 16.40 -6.63 8.32
CA LEU A 501 17.25 -6.80 9.49
C LEU A 501 17.56 -5.43 10.14
N ASN A 502 17.40 -5.33 11.44
CA ASN A 502 17.69 -4.11 12.20
C ASN A 502 19.19 -4.02 12.50
N LEU A 503 19.93 -3.20 11.74
CA LEU A 503 21.39 -3.13 11.84
C LEU A 503 21.90 -2.75 13.24
N VAL A 504 21.14 -1.92 13.96
CA VAL A 504 21.44 -1.47 15.33
C VAL A 504 21.53 -2.64 16.32
N LYS A 505 20.77 -3.73 16.10
CA LYS A 505 20.80 -4.92 16.98
C LYS A 505 22.05 -5.79 16.82
N PHE A 506 22.80 -5.56 15.74
CA PHE A 506 24.08 -6.23 15.50
C PHE A 506 25.26 -5.35 15.89
N TYR A 507 25.04 -4.16 16.46
CA TYR A 507 26.11 -3.25 16.86
C TYR A 507 26.21 -3.13 18.38
N ASN A 508 27.42 -3.32 18.90
CA ASN A 508 27.74 -3.16 20.32
C ASN A 508 28.33 -1.76 20.55
N ASP A 509 27.69 -0.95 21.39
CA ASP A 509 28.13 0.43 21.68
C ASP A 509 29.42 0.48 22.49
N ASP A 510 29.63 -0.49 23.39
CA ASP A 510 30.80 -0.50 24.29
C ASP A 510 32.08 -0.84 23.54
N THR A 511 32.02 -1.83 22.64
CA THR A 511 33.17 -2.27 21.83
C THR A 511 33.26 -1.55 20.48
N GLN A 512 32.22 -0.82 20.10
CA GLN A 512 32.05 -0.19 18.78
C GLN A 512 32.19 -1.17 17.61
N GLN A 513 31.87 -2.45 17.82
CA GLN A 513 31.99 -3.49 16.80
C GLN A 513 30.63 -3.94 16.28
N PHE A 514 30.59 -4.20 14.97
CA PHE A 514 29.47 -4.85 14.31
C PHE A 514 29.64 -6.37 14.35
N ASN A 515 28.66 -7.08 14.90
CA ASN A 515 28.64 -8.52 14.99
C ASN A 515 28.24 -9.16 13.65
N ILE A 516 29.24 -9.41 12.82
CA ILE A 516 29.10 -10.01 11.49
C ILE A 516 28.55 -11.44 11.57
N GLU A 517 28.92 -12.23 12.59
CA GLU A 517 28.47 -13.61 12.74
C GLU A 517 26.95 -13.67 12.96
N ALA A 518 26.44 -12.88 13.92
CA ALA A 518 25.02 -12.78 14.18
C ALA A 518 24.24 -12.26 12.97
N TYR A 519 24.80 -11.27 12.25
CA TYR A 519 24.17 -10.75 11.05
C TYR A 519 24.05 -11.82 9.93
N ARG A 520 25.11 -12.60 9.71
CA ARG A 520 25.12 -13.72 8.73
C ARG A 520 24.14 -14.82 9.12
N HIS A 521 24.07 -15.15 10.40
CA HIS A 521 23.13 -16.14 10.94
C HIS A 521 21.68 -15.71 10.71
N ALA A 522 21.32 -14.48 11.11
CA ALA A 522 20.00 -13.92 10.88
C ALA A 522 19.65 -13.84 9.39
N THR A 523 20.61 -13.43 8.54
CA THR A 523 20.44 -13.40 7.07
C THR A 523 20.05 -14.76 6.53
N ARG A 524 20.77 -15.83 6.90
CA ARG A 524 20.49 -17.20 6.45
C ARG A 524 19.08 -17.66 6.86
N LEU A 525 18.71 -17.43 8.12
CA LEU A 525 17.40 -17.82 8.64
C LEU A 525 16.25 -17.08 7.94
N TRP A 526 16.39 -15.77 7.74
CA TRP A 526 15.37 -14.97 7.07
C TRP A 526 15.27 -15.25 5.57
N THR A 527 16.36 -15.62 4.90
CA THR A 527 16.27 -16.14 3.52
C THR A 527 15.37 -17.37 3.45
N ILE A 528 15.47 -18.29 4.41
CA ILE A 528 14.60 -19.48 4.47
C ILE A 528 13.14 -19.08 4.73
N VAL A 529 12.87 -18.14 5.65
CA VAL A 529 11.50 -17.62 5.86
C VAL A 529 10.92 -17.03 4.58
N LEU A 530 11.72 -16.22 3.87
CA LEU A 530 11.25 -15.60 2.64
C LEU A 530 10.93 -16.66 1.58
N GLU A 531 11.78 -17.67 1.45
CA GLU A 531 11.59 -18.75 0.51
C GLU A 531 10.32 -19.57 0.84
N ILE A 532 10.14 -19.97 2.11
CA ILE A 532 8.96 -20.72 2.58
C ILE A 532 7.68 -19.92 2.33
N SER A 533 7.77 -18.60 2.47
CA SER A 533 6.63 -17.71 2.23
C SER A 533 6.16 -17.70 0.79
N VAL A 534 7.06 -17.93 -0.20
CA VAL A 534 6.67 -18.13 -1.60
C VAL A 534 5.89 -19.44 -1.74
N LEU A 535 6.36 -20.51 -1.09
CA LEU A 535 5.78 -21.85 -1.14
C LEU A 535 4.37 -21.91 -0.54
N MET A 536 4.15 -21.26 0.61
CA MET A 536 2.86 -21.32 1.31
C MET A 536 1.81 -20.34 0.78
N ALA A 537 2.19 -19.37 -0.06
CA ALA A 537 1.32 -18.26 -0.42
C ALA A 537 0.26 -18.58 -1.49
N GLN A 538 -0.83 -17.82 -1.45
CA GLN A 538 -1.78 -17.67 -2.55
C GLN A 538 -1.72 -16.25 -3.18
N TYR A 539 -2.12 -16.14 -4.44
CA TYR A 539 -1.94 -14.97 -5.30
C TYR A 539 -3.23 -14.63 -6.08
N PRO A 540 -3.45 -13.37 -6.49
CA PRO A 540 -4.75 -12.91 -7.00
C PRO A 540 -5.03 -13.30 -8.48
N SER A 541 -4.06 -13.90 -9.17
CA SER A 541 -4.19 -14.40 -10.55
C SER A 541 -3.32 -15.64 -10.76
N LYS A 542 -3.59 -16.36 -11.86
CA LYS A 542 -2.87 -17.57 -12.26
C LYS A 542 -1.41 -17.28 -12.61
N GLU A 543 -1.19 -16.21 -13.36
CA GLU A 543 0.13 -15.78 -13.86
C GLU A 543 1.04 -15.41 -12.70
N ILE A 544 0.51 -14.66 -11.72
CA ILE A 544 1.26 -14.27 -10.53
C ILE A 544 1.62 -15.49 -9.70
N ALA A 545 0.68 -16.42 -9.49
CA ALA A 545 0.96 -17.65 -8.76
C ALA A 545 2.08 -18.47 -9.42
N LEU A 546 1.98 -18.69 -10.74
CA LEU A 546 2.95 -19.47 -11.49
C LEU A 546 4.33 -18.80 -11.49
N LYS A 547 4.43 -17.56 -11.93
CA LYS A 547 5.73 -16.88 -12.05
C LYS A 547 6.37 -16.64 -10.69
N SER A 548 5.61 -16.32 -9.65
CA SER A 548 6.19 -16.16 -8.31
C SER A 548 6.76 -17.48 -7.79
N TYR A 549 6.12 -18.62 -8.10
CA TYR A 549 6.63 -19.95 -7.77
C TYR A 549 7.88 -20.33 -8.56
N GLU A 550 7.91 -20.03 -9.87
CA GLU A 550 9.03 -20.35 -10.76
C GLU A 550 10.28 -19.52 -10.45
N TYR A 551 10.12 -18.20 -10.28
CA TYR A 551 11.26 -17.28 -10.11
C TYR A 551 11.68 -17.08 -8.64
N ARG A 552 10.80 -17.38 -7.68
CA ARG A 552 11.07 -17.32 -6.23
C ARG A 552 11.76 -16.03 -5.79
N THR A 553 11.24 -14.88 -6.20
CA THR A 553 11.91 -13.60 -5.92
C THR A 553 11.81 -13.25 -4.43
N LEU A 554 12.94 -12.87 -3.82
CA LEU A 554 13.05 -12.59 -2.38
C LEU A 554 13.64 -11.19 -2.19
N GLY A 555 13.13 -10.44 -1.21
CA GLY A 555 13.68 -9.13 -0.85
C GLY A 555 14.08 -9.03 0.62
N LEU A 556 15.29 -9.49 0.93
CA LEU A 556 15.89 -9.27 2.26
C LEU A 556 16.67 -7.96 2.28
N GLY A 557 16.15 -6.99 3.02
CA GLY A 557 16.78 -5.69 3.22
C GLY A 557 17.27 -5.48 4.64
N TYR A 558 17.57 -4.23 4.96
CA TYR A 558 17.99 -3.79 6.29
C TYR A 558 17.32 -2.47 6.66
N ALA A 559 17.27 -2.18 7.96
CA ALA A 559 16.72 -0.96 8.54
C ALA A 559 17.70 -0.33 9.53
N ASN A 560 17.48 0.95 9.84
CA ASN A 560 18.25 1.74 10.81
C ASN A 560 19.73 1.96 10.44
N LEU A 561 20.06 2.06 9.15
CA LEU A 561 21.40 2.44 8.70
C LEU A 561 21.81 3.81 9.25
N GLY A 562 20.94 4.83 9.15
CA GLY A 562 21.23 6.15 9.70
C GLY A 562 21.49 6.12 11.21
N SER A 563 20.69 5.38 11.98
CA SER A 563 20.91 5.20 13.42
C SER A 563 22.20 4.47 13.75
N LEU A 564 22.59 3.47 12.94
CA LEU A 564 23.87 2.80 13.09
C LEU A 564 25.02 3.79 12.87
N LEU A 565 25.00 4.57 11.78
CA LEU A 565 26.04 5.56 11.48
C LEU A 565 26.16 6.61 12.60
N MET A 566 25.02 7.10 13.10
CA MET A 566 25.00 8.02 14.24
C MET A 566 25.60 7.41 15.51
N ARG A 567 25.32 6.13 15.82
CA ARG A 567 25.94 5.42 16.98
C ARG A 567 27.44 5.20 16.78
N GLN A 568 27.89 5.04 15.54
CA GLN A 568 29.31 4.96 15.19
C GLN A 568 30.03 6.32 15.21
N GLY A 569 29.30 7.43 15.32
CA GLY A 569 29.86 8.78 15.23
C GLY A 569 30.29 9.20 13.83
N ILE A 570 29.65 8.63 12.78
CA ILE A 570 29.91 8.92 11.35
C ILE A 570 28.92 9.93 10.81
#